data_AF-A0A2S9FT31-F1
#
_entry.id   AF-A0A2S9FT31-F1
#
_cell.length_a   1.000
_cell.length_b   1.000
_cell.length_c   1.000
_cell.angle_alpha   90.00
_cell.angle_beta   90.00
_cell.angle_gamma   90.00
#
_symmetry.space_group_name_H-M   'P 1'
#
loop_
_entity.id
_entity.type
_entity.pdbx_description
1 polymer ?
#
loop_
_entity_poly.entity_id
_entity_poly.type
_entity_poly.pdbx_seq_one_letter_code
_entity_poly.pdbx_strand_id
1 'polypeptide(L)'
;DLGHLMATRYPAGMPVDLVVPIVNAVASALDYAHKKGLLHRDVKPANIIVADLDSDDRSIFLTDFGIARPLDDASGITTTNMTVGTVAYAA
;
A
#
# COMPACT_ATOMS: atom_id res chain seq x y z
N ASP A 1 9.91 -3.88 -3.00
CA ASP A 1 8.90 -2.91 -2.53
C ASP A 1 9.54 -1.91 -1.57
N LEU A 2 8.81 -0.87 -1.21
CA LEU A 2 9.26 0.21 -0.33
C LEU A 2 9.53 -0.28 1.11
N GLY A 3 8.80 -1.30 1.59
CA GLY A 3 9.03 -1.88 2.93
C GLY A 3 10.42 -2.48 3.06
N HIS A 4 10.84 -3.28 2.07
CA HIS A 4 12.19 -3.83 2.03
C HIS A 4 13.26 -2.73 1.93
N LEU A 5 13.01 -1.69 1.13
CA LEU A 5 13.92 -0.55 0.97
C LEU A 5 14.12 0.21 2.28
N MET A 6 13.04 0.45 3.03
CA MET A 6 13.12 1.10 4.34
C MET A 6 13.94 0.26 5.33
N ALA A 7 13.72 -1.06 5.38
CA ALA A 7 14.43 -1.93 6.31
C ALA A 7 15.94 -2.06 6.00
N THR A 8 16.32 -2.01 4.72
CA THR A 8 17.71 -2.26 4.29
C THR A 8 18.53 -0.99 4.12
N ARG A 9 17.99 0.03 3.44
CA ARG A 9 18.73 1.26 3.07
C ARG A 9 18.47 2.42 4.03
N TYR A 10 17.32 2.44 4.69
CA TYR A 10 16.90 3.54 5.56
C TYR A 10 16.40 3.08 6.95
N PRO A 11 17.18 2.27 7.71
CA PRO A 11 16.74 1.68 8.96
C PRO A 11 16.43 2.72 10.06
N ALA A 12 17.02 3.92 9.96
CA ALA A 12 16.76 5.04 10.87
C ALA A 12 15.66 6.00 10.39
N GLY A 13 15.03 5.71 9.25
CA GLY A 13 14.05 6.58 8.60
C GLY A 13 14.52 7.09 7.24
N MET A 14 13.56 7.27 6.33
CA MET A 14 13.80 7.75 4.98
C MET A 14 13.85 9.29 4.95
N PRO A 15 14.76 9.90 4.16
CA PRO A 15 14.80 11.33 3.93
C PRO A 15 13.46 11.90 3.43
N VAL A 16 13.11 13.11 3.90
CA VAL A 16 11.80 13.72 3.62
C VAL A 16 11.57 13.99 2.13
N ASP A 17 12.64 14.32 1.40
CA ASP A 17 12.67 14.54 -0.04
C ASP A 17 12.29 13.28 -0.84
N LEU A 18 12.58 12.09 -0.31
CA LEU A 18 12.13 10.82 -0.91
C LEU A 18 10.71 10.46 -0.49
N VAL A 19 10.33 10.79 0.75
CA VAL A 19 9.01 10.44 1.30
C VAL A 19 7.88 11.25 0.66
N VAL A 20 8.06 12.56 0.44
CA VAL A 20 7.00 13.44 -0.08
C VAL A 20 6.48 12.98 -1.44
N PRO A 21 7.32 12.68 -2.45
CA PRO A 21 6.85 12.16 -3.74
C PRO A 21 6.08 10.85 -3.61
N ILE A 22 6.55 9.94 -2.73
CA ILE A 22 5.92 8.64 -2.49
C ILE A 22 4.52 8.83 -1.93
N VAL A 23 4.38 9.61 -0.87
CA VAL A 23 3.08 9.85 -0.23
C VAL A 23 2.12 10.53 -1.20
N ASN A 24 2.61 11.48 -2.02
CA ASN A 24 1.78 12.15 -3.01
C ASN A 24 1.25 11.18 -4.09
N ALA A 25 2.11 10.30 -4.61
CA ALA A 25 1.70 9.28 -5.58
C ALA A 25 0.69 8.29 -4.99
N VAL A 26 0.91 7.84 -3.75
CA VAL A 26 -0.02 6.95 -3.03
C VAL A 26 -1.36 7.65 -2.80
N ALA A 27 -1.35 8.91 -2.36
CA ALA A 27 -2.58 9.68 -2.16
C ALA A 27 -3.36 9.86 -3.47
N SER A 28 -2.67 10.14 -4.57
CA SER A 28 -3.29 10.25 -5.90
C SER A 28 -3.92 8.93 -6.36
N ALA A 29 -3.21 7.80 -6.16
CA ALA A 29 -3.73 6.47 -6.50
C ALA A 29 -4.97 6.10 -5.66
N LEU A 30 -4.95 6.42 -4.36
CA LEU A 30 -6.09 6.20 -3.47
C LEU A 30 -7.27 7.11 -3.81
N ASP A 31 -7.04 8.39 -4.10
CA ASP A 31 -8.09 9.32 -4.53
C ASP A 31 -8.76 8.82 -5.82
N TYR A 32 -7.96 8.35 -6.79
CA TYR A 32 -8.49 7.73 -8.00
C TYR A 32 -9.34 6.49 -7.71
N ALA A 33 -8.88 5.61 -6.83
CA ALA A 33 -9.62 4.41 -6.43
C ALA A 33 -10.93 4.77 -5.72
N HIS A 34 -10.90 5.73 -4.79
CA HIS A 34 -12.08 6.20 -4.07
C HIS A 34 -13.13 6.81 -5.00
N LYS A 35 -12.70 7.58 -6.01
CA LYS A 35 -13.60 8.10 -7.07
C LYS A 35 -14.26 7.00 -7.90
N LYS A 36 -13.68 5.80 -7.92
CA LYS A 36 -14.23 4.60 -8.55
C LYS A 36 -15.01 3.70 -7.58
N GLY A 37 -15.22 4.14 -6.34
CA GLY A 37 -15.93 3.39 -5.30
C GLY A 37 -15.13 2.23 -4.73
N LEU A 38 -13.81 2.19 -4.93
CA LEU A 38 -12.92 1.13 -4.46
C LEU A 38 -12.12 1.60 -3.24
N LEU A 39 -12.12 0.80 -2.18
CA LEU A 39 -11.29 1.03 -0.98
C LEU A 39 -10.10 0.06 -0.96
N HIS A 40 -8.86 0.54 -0.84
CA HIS A 40 -7.68 -0.34 -0.81
C HIS A 40 -7.56 -1.18 0.49
N ARG A 41 -7.92 -0.60 1.64
CA ARG A 41 -7.94 -1.21 2.99
C ARG A 41 -6.62 -1.75 3.57
N ASP A 42 -5.60 -1.98 2.77
CA ASP A 42 -4.28 -2.47 3.18
C ASP A 42 -3.14 -1.60 2.64
N VAL A 43 -3.12 -0.33 3.04
CA VAL A 43 -2.06 0.61 2.64
C VAL A 43 -0.86 0.44 3.57
N LYS A 44 0.24 -0.09 3.04
CA LYS A 44 1.49 -0.32 3.77
C LYS A 44 2.71 -0.20 2.84
N PRO A 45 3.92 0.06 3.35
CA PRO A 45 5.12 0.17 2.53
C PRO A 45 5.40 -1.07 1.66
N ALA A 46 5.04 -2.27 2.12
CA ALA A 46 5.20 -3.49 1.32
C ALA A 46 4.36 -3.51 0.03
N ASN A 47 3.30 -2.70 -0.03
CA ASN A 47 2.39 -2.58 -1.17
C ASN A 47 2.72 -1.39 -2.08
N ILE A 48 3.86 -0.74 -1.86
CA ILE A 48 4.32 0.39 -2.68
C ILE A 48 5.56 -0.05 -3.45
N ILE A 49 5.50 0.08 -4.77
CA ILE A 49 6.64 -0.16 -5.66
C ILE A 49 7.22 1.19 -6.06
N VAL A 50 8.53 1.33 -5.92
CA VAL A 50 9.29 2.48 -6.39
C VAL A 50 10.30 1.98 -7.41
N ALA A 51 10.16 2.40 -8.66
CA ALA A 51 11.13 2.20 -9.70
C ALA A 51 12.05 3.43 -9.78
N ASP A 52 13.34 3.18 -9.99
CA ASP A 52 14.35 4.22 -10.20
C ASP A 52 14.41 5.26 -9.07
N LEU A 53 14.54 4.77 -7.82
CA LEU A 53 14.55 5.60 -6.60
C LEU A 53 15.55 6.77 -6.62
N ASP A 54 16.69 6.60 -7.29
CA ASP A 54 17.74 7.62 -7.34
C ASP A 54 17.60 8.56 -8.55
N SER A 55 16.57 8.37 -9.40
CA SER A 55 16.25 9.20 -10.56
C SER A 55 15.22 10.29 -10.22
N ASP A 56 15.30 11.42 -10.91
CA ASP A 56 14.23 12.42 -10.88
C ASP A 56 12.93 11.89 -11.51
N ASP A 57 13.03 10.97 -12.47
CA ASP A 57 11.89 10.32 -13.14
C ASP A 57 11.39 9.06 -12.42
N ARG A 58 11.53 9.01 -11.10
CA ARG A 58 11.08 7.86 -10.27
C ARG A 58 9.60 7.56 -10.51
N SER A 59 9.27 6.30 -10.73
CA SER A 59 7.89 5.85 -10.91
C SER A 59 7.40 5.15 -9.65
N ILE A 60 6.23 5.56 -9.14
CA ILE A 60 5.69 5.09 -7.86
C ILE A 60 4.32 4.48 -8.12
N PHE A 61 4.16 3.22 -7.69
CA PHE A 61 2.95 2.44 -7.91
C PHE A 61 2.43 1.91 -6.58
N LEU A 62 1.11 2.02 -6.38
CA LEU A 62 0.40 1.35 -5.30
C LEU A 62 -0.16 0.03 -5.84
N THR A 63 0.14 -1.06 -5.15
CA THR A 63 -0.19 -2.44 -5.56
C THR A 63 -1.01 -3.16 -4.49
N ASP A 64 -1.54 -4.33 -4.83
CA ASP A 64 -2.28 -5.19 -3.90
C ASP A 64 -3.55 -4.53 -3.33
N PHE A 65 -4.43 -4.09 -4.24
CA PHE A 65 -5.83 -3.74 -3.95
C PHE A 65 -6.67 -4.97 -3.51
N GLY A 66 -6.04 -5.94 -2.84
CA GLY A 66 -6.43 -7.34 -2.73
C GLY A 66 -7.75 -7.64 -2.01
N ILE A 67 -8.44 -6.65 -1.44
CA ILE A 67 -9.84 -6.78 -0.98
C ILE A 67 -10.58 -5.46 -1.25
N ALA A 68 -10.38 -4.87 -2.43
CA ALA A 68 -11.12 -3.68 -2.84
C ALA A 68 -12.59 -4.02 -3.02
N ARG A 69 -13.38 -3.78 -1.97
CA ARG A 69 -14.83 -3.91 -2.01
C ARG A 69 -15.45 -2.59 -2.45
N PRO A 70 -16.58 -2.63 -3.19
CA PRO A 70 -17.40 -1.46 -3.43
C PRO A 70 -17.76 -0.80 -2.10
N LEU A 71 -17.77 0.54 -2.08
CA LEU A 71 -18.16 1.34 -0.91
C LEU A 71 -19.53 0.92 -0.33
N ASP A 72 -20.41 0.37 -1.16
CA ASP A 72 -21.77 -0.07 -0.81
C ASP A 72 -21.83 -1.40 -0.03
N ASP A 73 -20.72 -2.14 0.11
CA ASP A 73 -20.65 -3.37 0.92
C ASP A 73 -20.37 -3.07 2.42
N ALA A 74 -21.02 -2.02 2.94
CA ALA A 74 -20.92 -1.59 4.33
C ALA A 74 -21.73 -2.46 5.31
N SER A 75 -22.54 -3.41 4.80
CA SER A 75 -23.34 -4.33 5.62
C SER A 75 -22.57 -5.51 6.23
N GLY A 76 -21.26 -5.63 5.96
CA GLY A 76 -20.43 -6.76 6.40
C GLY A 76 -19.53 -6.50 7.62
N ILE A 77 -19.87 -5.57 8.52
CA ILE A 77 -19.07 -5.27 9.72
C ILE A 77 -19.03 -6.44 10.73
N THR A 78 -19.86 -7.47 10.58
CA THR A 78 -19.87 -8.63 11.48
C THR A 78 -19.41 -9.89 10.76
N THR A 79 -18.38 -10.55 11.31
CA THR A 79 -18.10 -11.99 11.14
C THR A 79 -17.24 -12.45 9.94
N THR A 80 -16.20 -11.71 9.52
CA THR A 80 -15.14 -12.31 8.64
C THR A 80 -13.72 -11.96 9.07
N ASN A 81 -13.53 -11.26 10.19
CA ASN A 81 -12.20 -10.88 10.69
C ASN A 81 -11.42 -12.03 11.37
N MET A 82 -11.81 -13.30 11.13
CA MET A 82 -11.23 -14.48 11.79
C MET A 82 -10.65 -15.53 10.84
N THR A 83 -10.67 -15.37 9.51
CA THR A 83 -10.27 -16.51 8.62
C THR A 83 -9.64 -16.15 7.28
N VAL A 84 -9.02 -14.98 7.11
CA VAL A 84 -8.20 -14.71 5.90
C VAL A 84 -6.86 -14.11 6.33
N GLY A 85 -5.96 -14.96 6.81
CA GLY A 85 -4.60 -14.56 7.17
C GLY A 85 -3.83 -15.68 7.87
N THR A 86 -3.13 -16.49 7.07
CA THR A 86 -2.03 -17.40 7.46
C THR A 86 -2.41 -18.73 8.12
N VAL A 87 -2.89 -19.68 7.30
CA VAL A 87 -2.72 -21.12 7.58
C VAL A 87 -1.77 -21.70 6.54
N ALA A 88 -0.46 -21.63 6.82
CA ALA A 88 0.58 -22.54 6.34
C ALA A 88 1.97 -21.98 6.68
N TYR A 89 2.42 -22.09 7.93
CA TYR A 89 3.76 -22.58 8.29
C TYR A 89 3.94 -22.51 9.81
N ALA A 90 3.72 -23.63 10.49
CA ALA A 90 4.35 -23.92 11.77
C ALA A 90 4.90 -25.34 11.64
N ALA A 91 6.20 -25.48 11.91
CA ALA A 91 6.96 -26.72 11.84
C ALA A 91 6.44 -27.80 12.79
#